data_AF-A0A1G0FZS1-F1
#
_entry.id   AF-A0A1G0FZS1-F1
#
_cell.length_a   1.000
_cell.length_b   1.000
_cell.length_c   1.000
_cell.angle_alpha   90.00
_cell.angle_beta   90.00
_cell.angle_gamma   90.00
#
_symmetry.space_group_name_H-M   'P 1'
#
loop_
_entity.id
_entity.type
_entity.pdbx_description
1 polymer ?
#
loop_
_entity_poly.entity_id
_entity_poly.type
_entity_poly.pdbx_seq_one_letter_code
_entity_poly.pdbx_strand_id
1 'polypeptide(L)'
;MSFAKMMITQHSNNLTQILSMANNPNALAIALSNGSANGLLSQGNEGLTTLGALQGSLFDQAYVNAMVTGHKDALNLIDTKLMKTASSAEMKQFLTSTRAVVVQHLEHAQALQQKIGS
;
A
#
# COMPACT_ATOMS: atom_id res chain seq x y z
N MET A 1 18.24 -1.73 -5.85
CA MET A 1 17.63 -0.49 -6.42
C MET A 1 16.34 -0.73 -7.24
N SER A 2 15.94 -1.96 -7.62
CA SER A 2 14.74 -2.17 -8.47
C SER A 2 13.40 -2.12 -7.71
N PHE A 3 13.32 -2.73 -6.52
CA PHE A 3 12.04 -2.87 -5.79
C PHE A 3 11.50 -1.55 -5.24
N ALA A 4 12.28 -0.79 -4.47
CA ALA A 4 11.84 0.50 -3.92
C ALA A 4 11.43 1.50 -5.01
N LYS A 5 12.13 1.51 -6.16
CA LYS A 5 11.76 2.37 -7.30
C LYS A 5 10.42 1.94 -7.92
N MET A 6 10.20 0.63 -8.07
CA MET A 6 8.93 0.07 -8.53
C MET A 6 7.79 0.47 -7.59
N MET A 7 8.00 0.34 -6.27
CA MET A 7 7.03 0.75 -5.24
C MET A 7 6.63 2.22 -5.39
N ILE A 8 7.62 3.12 -5.45
CA ILE A 8 7.37 4.57 -5.60
C ILE A 8 6.57 4.86 -6.88
N THR A 9 7.00 4.32 -8.02
CA THR A 9 6.32 4.56 -9.30
C THR A 9 4.88 4.07 -9.28
N GLN A 10 4.65 2.82 -8.86
CA GLN A 10 3.32 2.23 -8.94
C GLN A 10 2.35 2.80 -7.91
N HIS A 11 2.80 3.12 -6.69
CA HIS A 11 1.97 3.86 -5.73
C HIS A 11 1.64 5.27 -6.23
N SER A 12 2.60 5.99 -6.83
CA SER A 12 2.36 7.34 -7.36
C SER A 12 1.36 7.33 -8.50
N ASN A 13 1.44 6.33 -9.38
CA ASN A 13 0.47 6.15 -10.47
C ASN A 13 -0.93 5.82 -9.93
N ASN A 14 -1.02 4.95 -8.93
CA ASN A 14 -2.30 4.60 -8.31
C ASN A 14 -2.95 5.81 -7.62
N LEU A 15 -2.15 6.60 -6.89
CA LEU A 15 -2.59 7.86 -6.28
C LEU A 15 -3.07 8.86 -7.34
N THR A 16 -2.34 9.01 -8.43
CA THR A 16 -2.73 9.90 -9.53
C THR A 16 -4.08 9.49 -10.12
N GLN A 17 -4.27 8.19 -10.37
CA GLN A 17 -5.52 7.67 -10.93
C GLN A 17 -6.72 7.87 -10.00
N ILE A 18 -6.59 7.60 -8.71
CA ILE A 18 -7.73 7.80 -7.80
C ILE A 18 -8.09 9.28 -7.62
N LEU A 19 -7.10 10.18 -7.66
CA LEU A 19 -7.34 11.62 -7.61
C LEU A 19 -8.05 12.12 -8.87
N SER A 20 -7.74 11.58 -10.06
CA SER A 20 -8.45 11.95 -11.30
C SER A 20 -9.90 11.46 -11.34
N MET A 21 -10.20 10.37 -10.63
CA MET A 21 -11.56 9.84 -10.48
C MET A 21 -12.39 10.62 -9.44
N ALA A 22 -11.74 11.45 -8.61
CA ALA A 22 -12.41 12.18 -7.55
C ALA A 22 -12.99 13.50 -8.07
N ASN A 23 -14.31 13.67 -7.96
CA ASN A 23 -14.96 14.96 -8.21
C ASN A 23 -14.45 16.07 -7.27
N ASN A 24 -14.01 15.70 -6.07
CA ASN A 24 -13.38 16.61 -5.11
C ASN A 24 -12.19 15.90 -4.43
N PRO A 25 -10.96 16.08 -4.95
CA PRO A 25 -9.75 15.44 -4.43
C PRO A 25 -9.46 15.77 -2.96
N ASN A 26 -9.78 16.98 -2.50
CA ASN A 26 -9.58 17.39 -1.12
C ASN A 26 -10.53 16.65 -0.17
N ALA A 27 -11.81 16.49 -0.55
CA ALA A 27 -12.76 15.71 0.22
C ALA A 27 -12.37 14.23 0.29
N LEU A 28 -11.84 13.67 -0.80
CA LEU A 28 -11.31 12.31 -0.83
C LEU A 28 -10.09 12.16 0.11
N ALA A 29 -9.14 13.10 0.06
CA ALA A 29 -7.98 13.08 0.95
C ALA A 29 -8.38 13.12 2.43
N ILE A 30 -9.36 13.96 2.80
CA ILE A 30 -9.89 14.04 4.16
C ILE A 30 -10.61 12.74 4.57
N ALA A 31 -11.39 12.13 3.66
CA ALA A 31 -12.09 10.87 3.91
C ALA A 31 -11.12 9.68 4.07
N LEU A 32 -10.01 9.66 3.33
CA LEU A 32 -8.95 8.67 3.49
C LEU A 32 -8.26 8.78 4.85
N SER A 33 -8.01 10.01 5.31
CA SER A 33 -7.38 10.28 6.61
C SER A 33 -8.26 9.96 7.83
N ASN A 34 -9.59 9.99 7.68
CA ASN A 34 -10.55 9.78 8.78
C ASN A 34 -11.38 8.49 8.64
N GLY A 35 -11.10 7.69 7.62
CA GLY A 35 -11.93 6.55 7.23
C GLY A 35 -11.32 5.19 7.57
N SER A 36 -11.77 4.18 6.83
CA SER A 36 -11.36 2.77 6.97
C SER A 36 -9.86 2.50 6.84
N ALA A 37 -9.09 3.49 6.35
CA ALA A 37 -7.64 3.41 6.15
C ALA A 37 -6.84 4.00 7.34
N ASN A 38 -7.47 4.59 8.35
CA ASN A 38 -6.75 5.25 9.45
C ASN A 38 -5.81 4.30 10.20
N GLY A 39 -6.21 3.03 10.38
CA GLY A 39 -5.34 2.01 10.96
C GLY A 39 -4.07 1.76 10.14
N LEU A 40 -4.18 1.71 8.81
CA LEU A 40 -3.04 1.57 7.90
C LEU A 40 -2.14 2.81 7.94
N LEU A 41 -2.71 4.02 8.09
CA LEU A 41 -1.94 5.26 8.20
C LEU A 41 -1.12 5.31 9.49
N SER A 42 -1.71 4.93 10.63
CA SER A 42 -0.99 4.85 11.91
C SER A 42 0.16 3.86 11.83
N GLN A 43 -0.11 2.66 11.32
CA GLN A 43 0.91 1.62 11.14
C GLN A 43 2.03 2.08 10.20
N GLY A 44 1.69 2.79 9.12
CA GLY A 44 2.66 3.38 8.21
C GLY A 44 3.59 4.38 8.91
N ASN A 45 3.02 5.28 9.72
CA ASN A 45 3.79 6.28 10.47
C ASN A 45 4.71 5.63 11.51
N GLU A 46 4.22 4.66 12.27
CA GLU A 46 5.01 3.88 13.24
C GLU A 46 6.15 3.11 12.55
N GLY A 47 5.87 2.55 11.36
CA GLY A 47 6.86 1.91 10.51
C GLY A 47 7.95 2.89 10.06
N LEU A 48 7.58 4.10 9.62
CA LEU A 48 8.55 5.14 9.24
C LEU A 48 9.46 5.56 10.40
N THR A 49 8.91 5.73 11.61
CA THR A 49 9.70 6.01 12.82
C THR A 49 10.70 4.89 13.09
N THR A 50 10.26 3.64 13.03
CA THR A 50 11.13 2.47 13.23
C THR A 50 12.24 2.42 12.18
N LEU A 51 11.90 2.59 10.91
CA LEU A 51 12.86 2.55 9.80
C LEU A 51 13.90 3.67 9.89
N GLY A 52 13.50 4.88 10.31
CA GLY A 52 14.41 6.02 10.45
C GLY A 52 15.52 5.82 11.49
N ALA A 53 15.35 4.88 12.43
CA ALA A 53 16.34 4.53 13.44
C ALA A 53 17.29 3.39 13.03
N LEU A 54 17.06 2.76 11.86
CA LEU A 54 17.80 1.59 11.39
C LEU A 54 18.68 1.93 10.19
N GLN A 55 19.73 1.12 9.99
CA GLN A 55 20.67 1.27 8.89
C GLN A 55 21.19 -0.09 8.41
N GLY A 56 21.66 -0.14 7.16
CA GLY A 56 22.23 -1.35 6.57
C GLY A 56 21.24 -2.53 6.54
N SER A 57 21.72 -3.74 6.86
CA SER A 57 20.91 -4.96 6.81
C SER A 57 19.69 -4.93 7.74
N LEU A 58 19.79 -4.25 8.89
CA LEU A 58 18.65 -4.09 9.80
C LEU A 58 17.54 -3.23 9.18
N PHE A 59 17.92 -2.18 8.44
CA PHE A 59 16.97 -1.38 7.67
C PHE A 59 16.31 -2.21 6.58
N ASP A 60 17.10 -2.96 5.80
CA ASP A 60 16.58 -3.78 4.69
C ASP A 60 15.59 -4.83 5.19
N GLN A 61 15.90 -5.51 6.30
CA GLN A 61 15.01 -6.50 6.91
C GLN A 61 13.72 -5.87 7.43
N ALA A 62 13.82 -4.76 8.18
CA ALA A 62 12.66 -4.05 8.70
C ALA A 62 11.77 -3.50 7.57
N TYR A 63 12.37 -2.95 6.51
CA TYR A 63 11.65 -2.40 5.37
C TYR A 63 10.86 -3.50 4.65
N VAL A 64 11.50 -4.63 4.33
CA VAL A 64 10.82 -5.72 3.63
C VAL A 64 9.73 -6.35 4.50
N ASN A 65 9.96 -6.51 5.80
CA ASN A 65 8.92 -6.99 6.72
C ASN A 65 7.71 -6.05 6.76
N ALA A 66 7.94 -4.73 6.82
CA ALA A 66 6.88 -3.74 6.78
C ALA A 66 6.10 -3.78 5.46
N MET A 67 6.78 -3.97 4.32
CA MET A 67 6.11 -4.15 3.03
C MET A 67 5.26 -5.41 3.01
N VAL A 68 5.73 -6.56 3.50
CA VAL A 68 4.91 -7.78 3.55
C VAL A 68 3.65 -7.58 4.40
N THR A 69 3.78 -7.01 5.59
CA THR A 69 2.63 -6.76 6.49
C THR A 69 1.64 -5.77 5.87
N GLY A 70 2.10 -4.59 5.46
CA GLY A 70 1.23 -3.54 4.93
C GLY A 70 0.46 -3.96 3.68
N HIS A 71 1.06 -4.74 2.79
CA HIS A 71 0.36 -5.21 1.58
C HIS A 71 -0.68 -6.29 1.88
N LYS A 72 -0.44 -7.16 2.88
CA LYS A 72 -1.47 -8.10 3.35
C LYS A 72 -2.67 -7.38 3.93
N ASP A 73 -2.44 -6.36 4.76
CA ASP A 73 -3.51 -5.59 5.37
C ASP A 73 -4.30 -4.77 4.34
N ALA A 74 -3.61 -4.21 3.33
CA ALA A 74 -4.24 -3.54 2.20
C ALA A 74 -5.13 -4.49 1.39
N LEU A 75 -4.67 -5.71 1.06
CA LEU A 75 -5.49 -6.71 0.38
C LEU A 75 -6.72 -7.08 1.20
N ASN A 76 -6.56 -7.32 2.50
CA ASN A 76 -7.67 -7.62 3.39
C ASN A 76 -8.70 -6.48 3.41
N LEU A 77 -8.26 -5.22 3.48
CA LEU A 77 -9.15 -4.06 3.44
C LEU A 77 -9.91 -3.97 2.11
N ILE A 78 -9.23 -4.20 0.98
CA ILE A 78 -9.84 -4.21 -0.35
C ILE A 78 -10.93 -5.28 -0.42
N ASP A 79 -10.60 -6.52 -0.05
CA ASP A 79 -11.47 -7.68 -0.24
C ASP A 79 -12.66 -7.70 0.71
N THR A 80 -12.42 -7.35 1.97
CA THR A 80 -13.46 -7.48 3.00
C THR A 80 -14.37 -6.26 3.09
N LYS A 81 -13.91 -5.09 2.65
CA LYS A 81 -14.62 -3.82 2.82
C LYS A 81 -14.79 -3.06 1.51
N LEU A 82 -13.69 -2.59 0.88
CA LEU A 82 -13.78 -1.60 -0.20
C LEU A 82 -14.52 -2.13 -1.43
N MET A 83 -14.23 -3.37 -1.85
CA MET A 83 -14.92 -4.01 -2.98
C MET A 83 -16.41 -4.22 -2.72
N LYS A 84 -16.82 -4.45 -1.46
CA LYS A 84 -18.23 -4.63 -1.10
C LYS A 84 -19.00 -3.32 -1.04
N THR A 85 -18.30 -2.22 -0.71
CA THR A 85 -18.91 -0.88 -0.60
C THR A 85 -18.86 -0.08 -1.91
N ALA A 86 -18.01 -0.48 -2.87
CA ALA A 86 -17.89 0.20 -4.15
C ALA A 86 -19.19 0.09 -4.97
N SER A 87 -19.81 1.22 -5.28
CA SER A 87 -21.10 1.29 -5.98
C SER A 87 -20.94 1.47 -7.49
N SER A 88 -19.96 2.27 -7.96
CA SER A 88 -19.75 2.52 -9.38
C SER A 88 -18.90 1.43 -10.05
N ALA A 89 -19.19 1.15 -11.33
CA ALA A 89 -18.41 0.20 -12.13
C ALA A 89 -16.93 0.63 -12.24
N GLU A 90 -16.70 1.94 -12.40
CA GLU A 90 -15.36 2.53 -12.47
C GLU A 90 -14.56 2.30 -11.18
N MET A 91 -15.17 2.49 -10.00
CA MET A 91 -14.51 2.24 -8.72
C MET A 91 -14.21 0.75 -8.51
N LYS A 92 -15.12 -0.15 -8.90
CA LYS A 92 -14.89 -1.60 -8.85
C LYS A 92 -13.72 -2.01 -9.75
N GLN A 93 -13.64 -1.44 -10.94
CA GLN A 93 -12.53 -1.68 -11.86
C GLN A 93 -11.20 -1.16 -11.30
N PHE A 94 -11.19 0.06 -10.76
CA PHE A 94 -10.01 0.62 -10.10
C PHE A 94 -9.51 -0.25 -8.94
N LEU A 95 -10.41 -0.69 -8.05
CA LEU A 95 -10.07 -1.55 -6.93
C LEU A 95 -9.57 -2.93 -7.39
N THR A 96 -10.16 -3.49 -8.46
CA THR A 96 -9.69 -4.75 -9.04
C THR A 96 -8.25 -4.64 -9.57
N SER A 97 -7.96 -3.58 -10.33
CA SER A 97 -6.60 -3.31 -10.83
C SER A 97 -5.63 -3.04 -9.69
N THR A 98 -6.03 -2.25 -8.70
CA THR A 98 -5.22 -1.95 -7.51
C THR A 98 -4.88 -3.23 -6.75
N ARG A 99 -5.86 -4.09 -6.51
CA ARG A 99 -5.66 -5.38 -5.86
C ARG A 99 -4.61 -6.23 -6.57
N ALA A 100 -4.67 -6.33 -7.91
CA ALA A 100 -3.72 -7.10 -8.69
C ALA A 100 -2.27 -6.57 -8.53
N VAL A 101 -2.09 -5.25 -8.51
CA VAL A 101 -0.79 -4.62 -8.28
C VAL A 101 -0.29 -4.87 -6.86
N VAL A 102 -1.16 -4.77 -5.85
CA VAL A 102 -0.78 -5.04 -4.44
C VAL A 102 -0.37 -6.51 -4.24
N VAL A 103 -1.02 -7.46 -4.93
CA VAL A 103 -0.59 -8.87 -4.94
C VAL A 103 0.83 -8.99 -5.52
N GLN A 104 1.09 -8.36 -6.66
CA GLN A 104 2.42 -8.38 -7.26
C GLN A 104 3.48 -7.78 -6.32
N HIS A 105 3.18 -6.67 -5.63
CA HIS A 105 4.09 -6.09 -4.64
C HIS A 105 4.39 -7.05 -3.49
N LEU A 106 3.36 -7.70 -2.96
CA LEU A 106 3.49 -8.67 -1.88
C LEU A 106 4.38 -9.84 -2.28
N GLU A 107 4.19 -10.41 -3.47
CA GLU A 107 5.01 -11.50 -3.99
C GLU A 107 6.50 -11.10 -4.09
N HIS A 108 6.77 -9.92 -4.63
CA HIS A 108 8.15 -9.39 -4.70
C HIS A 108 8.75 -9.15 -3.31
N ALA A 109 7.95 -8.61 -2.36
CA ALA A 109 8.40 -8.39 -1.00
C ALA A 109 8.73 -9.71 -0.28
N GLN A 110 7.89 -10.74 -0.44
CA GLN A 110 8.14 -12.07 0.13
C GLN A 110 9.38 -12.73 -0.49
N ALA A 111 9.59 -12.59 -1.80
CA ALA A 111 10.79 -13.10 -2.46
C ALA A 111 12.06 -12.39 -1.97
N LEU A 112 12.00 -11.09 -1.67
CA LEU A 112 13.11 -10.36 -1.05
C LEU A 112 13.31 -10.77 0.42
N GLN A 113 12.23 -10.99 1.16
CA GLN A 113 12.28 -11.39 2.57
C GLN A 113 13.05 -12.69 2.74
N GLN A 114 12.80 -13.67 1.86
CA GLN A 114 13.53 -14.93 1.84
C GLN A 114 15.02 -14.73 1.58
N LYS A 115 15.39 -13.83 0.67
CA LYS A 115 16.79 -13.53 0.32
C LYS A 115 17.55 -12.79 1.40
N ILE A 116 16.88 -11.94 2.19
CA ILE A 116 17.49 -11.17 3.29
C ILE A 116 17.57 -12.01 4.57
N GLY A 117 16.64 -12.94 4.77
CA GLY A 117 16.65 -13.88 5.90
C GLY A 117 17.52 -15.12 5.70
N SER A 118 18.14 -15.27 4.52
CA SER A 118 19.16 -16.30 4.21
C SER A 118 20.56 -15.75 4.46
#